data_AF-M8EFH4-F1
#
_entry.id   AF-M8EFH4-F1
#
_cell.length_a   1.000
_cell.length_b   1.000
_cell.length_c   1.000
_cell.angle_alpha   90.00
_cell.angle_beta   90.00
_cell.angle_gamma   90.00
#
_symmetry.space_group_name_H-M   'P 1'
#
loop_
_entity.id
_entity.type
_entity.pdbx_description
1 polymer ?
#
loop_
_entity_poly.entity_id
_entity_poly.type
_entity_poly.pdbx_seq_one_letter_code
_entity_poly.pdbx_strand_id
1 'polypeptide(L)'
;MRKRILTTSLATLLSLGLISLPNNNVIAASTPTNNHTFSQKIYDVDTGFPVGEIKTSISSDTEELSDGTKIITLNKIVTIVGNNQKNQTKKSVDTIKITPDGEYFINGKKLSKEELSKPLTNKVSTMAQSGGLSWLTSYNEINKDYYVLKSYPDADFWLDKGIGKQLTWYTKGNYKVSDFKAYANTVSSCRSSLVTLGSTLAAEIGTAVLTVETVIGAIAAGGAAAITAREIYSQSTTAHEAMANAYSILEDAY
;
A
#
# COMPACT_ATOMS: atom_id res chain seq x y z
N MET A 1 22.18 -35.48 19.36
CA MET A 1 20.78 -35.72 18.95
C MET A 1 19.85 -35.03 19.95
N ARG A 2 19.25 -33.90 19.55
CA ARG A 2 17.94 -33.33 19.99
C ARG A 2 17.90 -31.86 19.56
N LYS A 3 17.44 -31.66 18.31
CA LYS A 3 16.92 -30.38 17.82
C LYS A 3 15.69 -30.04 18.68
N ARG A 4 15.67 -28.88 19.33
CA ARG A 4 14.42 -28.32 19.86
C ARG A 4 13.78 -27.50 18.75
N ILE A 5 12.60 -27.96 18.38
CA ILE A 5 11.71 -27.47 17.34
C ILE A 5 10.92 -26.29 17.90
N LEU A 6 10.71 -25.30 17.02
CA LEU A 6 9.69 -24.25 16.96
C LEU A 6 8.72 -24.13 18.15
N THR A 7 8.59 -22.90 18.65
CA THR A 7 7.27 -22.32 18.95
C THR A 7 7.35 -20.79 18.99
N THR A 8 6.25 -20.16 18.60
CA THR A 8 5.87 -18.73 18.75
C THR A 8 6.46 -17.70 17.79
N SER A 9 5.88 -17.63 16.58
CA SER A 9 5.80 -16.41 15.78
C SER A 9 4.44 -16.36 15.08
N LEU A 10 3.41 -15.90 15.79
CA LEU A 10 2.15 -15.47 15.17
C LEU A 10 1.36 -14.65 16.18
N ALA A 11 1.57 -13.33 16.19
CA ALA A 11 0.74 -12.43 16.97
C ALA A 11 0.68 -11.06 16.31
N THR A 12 -0.27 -10.85 15.40
CA THR A 12 -1.04 -9.59 15.39
C THR A 12 -2.41 -9.82 14.75
N LEU A 13 -3.45 -9.62 15.57
CA LEU A 13 -4.86 -9.46 15.22
C LEU A 13 -5.00 -8.29 14.22
N LEU A 14 -5.78 -8.36 13.14
CA LEU A 14 -7.23 -8.50 13.02
C LEU A 14 -8.02 -7.38 13.76
N SER A 15 -8.18 -6.22 13.12
CA SER A 15 -9.24 -5.27 13.44
C SER A 15 -10.35 -5.35 12.39
N LEU A 16 -11.49 -5.92 12.80
CA LEU A 16 -12.74 -5.97 12.04
C LEU A 16 -13.57 -4.71 12.30
N GLY A 17 -14.21 -4.20 11.24
CA GLY A 17 -15.41 -3.37 11.32
C GLY A 17 -16.40 -3.85 10.25
N LEU A 18 -17.58 -4.33 10.70
CA LEU A 18 -18.68 -4.82 9.87
C LEU A 18 -19.35 -3.67 9.09
N ILE A 19 -19.59 -3.89 7.79
CA ILE A 19 -20.50 -3.09 6.95
C ILE A 19 -21.87 -3.77 6.99
N SER A 20 -22.94 -2.99 7.19
CA SER A 20 -24.25 -3.29 6.64
C SER A 20 -24.63 -2.20 5.63
N LEU A 21 -25.11 -2.63 4.46
CA LEU A 21 -25.79 -1.80 3.46
C LEU A 21 -27.02 -2.59 2.98
N PRO A 22 -28.18 -1.95 2.74
CA PRO A 22 -29.18 -2.47 1.84
C PRO A 22 -29.03 -1.90 0.41
N ASN A 23 -29.52 -2.70 -0.52
CA ASN A 23 -29.44 -2.67 -1.99
C ASN A 23 -30.02 -1.40 -2.67
N ASN A 24 -29.57 -1.09 -3.91
CA ASN A 24 -30.40 -1.25 -5.12
C ASN A 24 -29.66 -0.91 -6.44
N ASN A 25 -30.14 -1.57 -7.50
CA ASN A 25 -29.61 -1.66 -8.87
C ASN A 25 -29.64 -0.35 -9.68
N VAL A 26 -28.60 -0.12 -10.49
CA VAL A 26 -28.69 0.45 -11.84
C VAL A 26 -27.65 -0.29 -12.71
N ILE A 27 -28.08 -0.78 -13.87
CA ILE A 27 -27.21 -1.45 -14.85
C ILE A 27 -26.51 -0.37 -15.66
N ALA A 28 -25.25 -0.12 -15.35
CA ALA A 28 -24.31 0.59 -16.24
C ALA A 28 -23.50 -0.45 -17.03
N ALA A 29 -23.33 -0.21 -18.33
CA ALA A 29 -22.55 -1.07 -19.21
C ALA A 29 -21.08 -1.08 -18.75
N SER A 30 -20.63 -2.18 -18.15
CA SER A 30 -19.24 -2.36 -17.72
C SER A 30 -18.35 -2.70 -18.92
N THR A 31 -17.35 -1.85 -19.16
CA THR A 31 -16.18 -2.21 -19.98
C THR A 31 -15.47 -3.43 -19.36
N PRO A 32 -14.79 -4.30 -20.14
CA PRO A 32 -14.32 -5.59 -19.66
C PRO A 32 -13.40 -5.48 -18.45
N THR A 33 -13.70 -6.26 -17.42
CA THR A 33 -12.97 -6.38 -16.16
C THR A 33 -11.58 -6.97 -16.40
N ASN A 34 -10.56 -6.12 -16.54
CA ASN A 34 -9.17 -6.56 -16.68
C ASN A 34 -8.58 -6.90 -15.30
N ASN A 35 -8.88 -8.11 -14.80
CA ASN A 35 -8.28 -8.65 -13.58
C ASN A 35 -6.77 -8.79 -13.76
N HIS A 36 -5.98 -8.00 -13.04
CA HIS A 36 -4.53 -8.15 -12.99
C HIS A 36 -4.11 -8.67 -11.61
N THR A 37 -3.24 -9.68 -11.58
CA THR A 37 -2.69 -10.24 -10.34
C THR A 37 -1.18 -10.10 -10.34
N PHE A 38 -0.65 -9.42 -9.32
CA PHE A 38 0.78 -9.33 -9.04
C PHE A 38 1.09 -9.99 -7.70
N SER A 39 2.34 -10.40 -7.50
CA SER A 39 2.74 -11.15 -6.32
C SER A 39 4.02 -10.60 -5.71
N GLN A 40 4.08 -10.57 -4.37
CA GLN A 40 5.22 -10.13 -3.59
C GLN A 40 5.63 -11.23 -2.62
N LYS A 41 6.92 -11.57 -2.58
CA LYS A 41 7.45 -12.53 -1.62
C LYS A 41 7.47 -11.93 -0.21
N ILE A 42 7.06 -12.73 0.77
CA ILE A 42 7.22 -12.45 2.19
C ILE A 42 8.56 -13.05 2.61
N TYR A 43 9.43 -12.23 3.19
CA TYR A 43 10.70 -12.67 3.72
C TYR A 43 10.66 -12.68 5.25
N ASP A 44 11.27 -13.71 5.82
CA ASP A 44 11.57 -13.78 7.23
C ASP A 44 12.51 -12.63 7.60
N VAL A 45 12.13 -11.85 8.61
CA VAL A 45 12.83 -10.62 8.98
C VAL A 45 14.23 -10.90 9.55
N ASP A 46 14.43 -12.06 10.18
CA ASP A 46 15.69 -12.40 10.86
C ASP A 46 16.66 -13.13 9.93
N THR A 47 16.15 -13.96 9.03
CA THR A 47 16.96 -14.83 8.15
C THR A 47 17.02 -14.36 6.70
N GLY A 48 16.12 -13.48 6.28
CA GLY A 48 16.01 -13.00 4.90
C GLY A 48 15.53 -14.05 3.90
N PHE A 49 15.09 -15.24 4.35
CA PHE A 49 14.56 -16.28 3.47
C PHE A 49 13.08 -16.08 3.17
N PRO A 50 12.59 -16.44 1.97
CA PRO A 50 11.17 -16.33 1.65
C PRO A 50 10.35 -17.37 2.43
N VAL A 51 9.30 -16.90 3.11
CA VAL A 51 8.40 -17.73 3.95
C VAL A 51 6.96 -17.79 3.44
N GLY A 52 6.64 -17.01 2.41
CA GLY A 52 5.34 -16.99 1.78
C GLY A 52 5.24 -15.98 0.65
N GLU A 53 4.03 -15.74 0.19
CA GLU A 53 3.72 -14.81 -0.90
C GLU A 53 2.40 -14.07 -0.62
N ILE A 54 2.38 -12.79 -0.94
CA ILE A 54 1.16 -11.97 -1.00
C ILE A 54 0.79 -11.85 -2.48
N LYS A 55 -0.37 -12.36 -2.85
CA LYS A 55 -0.97 -12.17 -4.17
C LYS A 55 -2.01 -11.08 -4.09
N THR A 56 -1.89 -10.06 -4.94
CA THR A 56 -2.86 -8.98 -5.02
C THR A 56 -3.50 -9.00 -6.39
N SER A 57 -4.80 -9.28 -6.44
CA SER A 57 -5.62 -9.11 -7.64
C SER A 57 -6.33 -7.77 -7.55
N ILE A 58 -6.16 -6.93 -8.56
CA ILE A 58 -6.89 -5.66 -8.68
C ILE A 58 -7.65 -5.62 -10.00
N SER A 59 -8.91 -5.20 -9.92
CA SER A 59 -9.77 -4.97 -11.07
C SER A 59 -10.47 -3.62 -10.93
N SER A 60 -10.95 -3.11 -12.06
CA SER A 60 -11.70 -1.86 -12.09
C SER A 60 -12.93 -2.00 -12.96
N ASP A 61 -14.03 -1.45 -12.48
CA ASP A 61 -15.22 -1.20 -13.28
C ASP A 61 -15.40 0.32 -13.38
N THR A 62 -15.71 0.83 -14.57
CA THR A 62 -15.90 2.27 -14.80
C THR A 62 -17.30 2.50 -15.33
N GLU A 63 -18.01 3.40 -14.67
CA GLU A 63 -19.31 3.91 -15.07
C GLU A 63 -19.15 5.39 -15.43
N GLU A 64 -19.74 5.80 -16.56
CA GLU A 64 -19.83 7.20 -16.96
C GLU A 64 -21.29 7.64 -16.91
N LEU A 65 -21.56 8.67 -16.11
CA LEU A 65 -22.87 9.26 -15.96
C LEU A 65 -23.18 10.20 -17.13
N SER A 66 -24.46 10.52 -17.32
CA SER A 66 -24.92 11.40 -18.40
C SER A 66 -24.36 12.82 -18.35
N ASP A 67 -23.91 13.28 -17.18
CA ASP A 67 -23.26 14.57 -17.00
C ASP A 67 -21.76 14.56 -17.35
N GLY A 68 -21.19 13.40 -17.70
CA GLY A 68 -19.76 13.20 -17.97
C GLY A 68 -18.94 12.82 -16.73
N THR A 69 -19.56 12.68 -15.56
CA THR A 69 -18.89 12.18 -14.35
C THR A 69 -18.48 10.74 -14.55
N LYS A 70 -17.22 10.42 -14.24
CA LYS A 70 -16.72 9.04 -14.23
C LYS A 70 -16.63 8.52 -12.80
N ILE A 71 -17.20 7.35 -12.57
CA ILE A 71 -17.10 6.60 -11.31
C ILE A 71 -16.31 5.33 -11.61
N ILE A 72 -15.11 5.22 -11.04
CA ILE A 72 -14.28 4.04 -11.11
C ILE A 72 -14.36 3.30 -9.77
N THR A 73 -14.77 2.03 -9.81
CA THR A 73 -14.75 1.13 -8.65
C THR A 73 -13.57 0.19 -8.76
N LEU A 74 -12.62 0.29 -7.83
CA LEU A 74 -11.45 -0.57 -7.73
C LEU A 74 -11.72 -1.71 -6.75
N ASN A 75 -11.78 -2.94 -7.25
CA ASN A 75 -11.91 -4.13 -6.43
C ASN A 75 -10.53 -4.74 -6.20
N LYS A 76 -10.09 -4.81 -4.95
CA LYS A 76 -8.80 -5.38 -4.55
C LYS A 76 -9.03 -6.64 -3.72
N ILE A 77 -8.34 -7.72 -4.09
CA ILE A 77 -8.30 -8.98 -3.36
C ILE A 77 -6.84 -9.27 -3.01
N VAL A 78 -6.53 -9.35 -1.73
CA VAL A 78 -5.20 -9.70 -1.22
C VAL A 78 -5.27 -11.10 -0.63
N THR A 79 -4.49 -12.04 -1.16
CA THR A 79 -4.37 -13.40 -0.64
C THR A 79 -2.96 -13.63 -0.12
N ILE A 80 -2.85 -13.97 1.16
CA ILE A 80 -1.60 -14.37 1.79
C ILE A 80 -1.50 -15.89 1.75
N VAL A 81 -0.44 -16.39 1.12
CA VAL A 81 -0.12 -17.82 1.00
C VAL A 81 1.14 -18.09 1.81
N GLY A 82 0.98 -18.75 2.95
CA GLY A 82 2.09 -19.18 3.80
C GLY A 82 2.45 -20.64 3.54
N ASN A 83 3.75 -20.99 3.66
CA ASN A 83 4.23 -22.34 3.37
C ASN A 83 3.56 -23.46 4.22
N ASN A 84 2.91 -23.14 5.34
CA ASN A 84 2.26 -24.12 6.24
C ASN A 84 1.00 -23.56 6.96
N GLN A 85 0.32 -22.54 6.43
CA GLN A 85 -0.86 -21.96 7.05
C GLN A 85 -2.04 -21.89 6.09
N LYS A 86 -3.28 -21.81 6.63
CA LYS A 86 -4.47 -21.55 5.82
C LYS A 86 -4.31 -20.21 5.12
N ASN A 87 -4.58 -20.19 3.82
CA ASN A 87 -4.60 -18.96 3.05
C ASN A 87 -5.57 -17.96 3.69
N GLN A 88 -5.13 -16.70 3.79
CA GLN A 88 -5.97 -15.61 4.25
C GLN A 88 -6.30 -14.73 3.06
N THR A 89 -7.56 -14.30 2.95
CA THR A 89 -8.01 -13.43 1.85
C THR A 89 -8.70 -12.20 2.44
N LYS A 90 -8.22 -11.01 2.07
CA LYS A 90 -8.85 -9.71 2.35
C LYS A 90 -9.42 -9.15 1.05
N LYS A 91 -10.59 -8.52 1.13
CA LYS A 91 -11.19 -7.77 0.03
C LYS A 91 -11.33 -6.31 0.46
N SER A 92 -11.04 -5.39 -0.44
CA SER A 92 -11.32 -3.97 -0.26
C SER A 92 -11.84 -3.39 -1.57
N VAL A 93 -12.63 -2.33 -1.44
CA VAL A 93 -13.21 -1.60 -2.56
C VAL A 93 -12.89 -0.14 -2.35
N ASP A 94 -12.30 0.49 -3.36
CA ASP A 94 -12.13 1.94 -3.41
C ASP A 94 -12.96 2.51 -4.55
N THR A 95 -13.43 3.74 -4.38
CA THR A 95 -14.16 4.48 -5.41
C THR A 95 -13.41 5.75 -5.76
N ILE A 96 -13.09 5.91 -7.04
CA ILE A 96 -12.56 7.14 -7.60
C ILE A 96 -13.66 7.82 -8.40
N LYS A 97 -13.92 9.10 -8.11
CA LYS A 97 -14.85 9.93 -8.88
C LYS A 97 -14.07 11.04 -9.57
N ILE A 98 -14.32 11.21 -10.86
CA ILE A 98 -13.80 12.31 -11.68
C ILE A 98 -15.01 13.08 -12.20
N THR A 99 -15.16 14.33 -11.79
CA THR A 99 -16.26 15.18 -12.25
C THR A 99 -15.93 15.85 -13.59
N PRO A 100 -16.93 16.35 -14.34
CA PRO A 100 -16.73 16.98 -15.64
C PRO A 100 -15.85 18.24 -15.60
N ASP A 101 -15.85 18.94 -14.46
CA ASP A 101 -15.01 20.10 -14.17
C ASP A 101 -13.57 19.72 -13.72
N GLY A 102 -13.24 18.43 -13.72
CA GLY A 102 -11.89 17.94 -13.43
C GLY A 102 -11.56 17.85 -11.94
N GLU A 103 -12.57 17.75 -11.07
CA GLU A 103 -12.35 17.47 -9.66
C GLU A 103 -12.24 15.96 -9.42
N TYR A 104 -11.31 15.58 -8.55
CA TYR A 104 -11.02 14.18 -8.24
C TYR A 104 -11.38 13.88 -6.79
N PHE A 105 -12.03 12.76 -6.56
CA PHE A 105 -12.37 12.27 -5.23
C PHE A 105 -11.94 10.81 -5.10
N ILE A 106 -11.35 10.45 -3.97
CA ILE A 106 -11.08 9.06 -3.57
C ILE A 106 -11.89 8.78 -2.31
N ASN A 107 -12.74 7.76 -2.35
CA ASN A 107 -13.60 7.35 -1.24
C ASN A 107 -14.40 8.53 -0.63
N GLY A 108 -14.89 9.42 -1.51
CA GLY A 108 -15.65 10.62 -1.14
C GLY A 108 -14.81 11.81 -0.67
N LYS A 109 -13.50 11.65 -0.47
CA LYS A 109 -12.58 12.75 -0.11
C LYS A 109 -12.04 13.42 -1.38
N LYS A 110 -12.27 14.73 -1.50
CA LYS A 110 -11.72 15.54 -2.60
C LYS A 110 -10.20 15.61 -2.49
N LEU A 111 -9.51 15.37 -3.61
CA LEU A 111 -8.08 15.58 -3.71
C LEU A 111 -7.78 17.04 -4.00
N SER A 112 -6.77 17.57 -3.31
CA SER A 112 -6.25 18.91 -3.57
C SER A 112 -5.42 18.94 -4.85
N LYS A 113 -5.31 20.13 -5.45
CA LYS A 113 -4.44 20.33 -6.62
C LYS A 113 -2.97 20.02 -6.31
N GLU A 114 -2.52 20.26 -5.08
CA GLU A 114 -1.17 19.91 -4.64
C GLU A 114 -0.95 18.39 -4.63
N GLU A 115 -1.91 17.62 -4.10
CA GLU A 115 -1.84 16.15 -4.13
C GLU A 115 -1.83 15.61 -5.56
N LEU A 116 -2.72 16.14 -6.42
CA LEU A 116 -2.87 15.70 -7.80
C LEU A 116 -1.62 15.98 -8.66
N SER A 117 -1.04 17.17 -8.50
CA SER A 117 0.10 17.63 -9.31
C SER A 117 1.45 17.15 -8.78
N LYS A 118 1.49 16.44 -7.65
CA LYS A 118 2.74 16.00 -7.06
C LYS A 118 3.46 15.02 -7.98
N PRO A 119 4.70 15.31 -8.40
CA PRO A 119 5.45 14.40 -9.26
C PRO A 119 6.03 13.25 -8.44
N LEU A 120 6.13 12.08 -9.06
CA LEU A 120 6.95 11.00 -8.53
C LEU A 120 8.42 11.46 -8.51
N THR A 121 9.06 11.39 -7.34
CA THR A 121 10.52 11.58 -7.24
C THR A 121 11.23 10.23 -7.21
N ASN A 122 12.55 10.21 -7.42
CA ASN A 122 13.36 8.99 -7.21
C ASN A 122 14.16 9.14 -5.92
N LYS A 123 13.56 8.69 -4.81
CA LYS A 123 14.18 8.73 -3.49
C LYS A 123 14.51 7.32 -3.03
N VAL A 124 15.78 7.07 -2.73
CA VAL A 124 16.29 5.73 -2.35
C VAL A 124 16.74 5.74 -0.90
N SER A 125 16.46 4.68 -0.15
CA SER A 125 16.96 4.48 1.21
C SER A 125 18.42 4.00 1.18
N THR A 126 19.26 4.49 2.10
CA THR A 126 20.74 4.33 2.02
C THR A 126 21.37 3.61 3.22
N MET A 127 20.61 3.09 4.19
CA MET A 127 21.20 2.53 5.43
C MET A 127 21.26 0.99 5.43
N ALA A 128 22.40 0.45 5.89
CA ALA A 128 22.75 -0.98 5.83
C ALA A 128 22.52 -1.77 7.14
N GLN A 129 22.33 -1.11 8.29
CA GLN A 129 22.10 -1.76 9.61
C GLN A 129 20.71 -1.50 10.20
N SER A 130 19.84 -0.90 9.39
CA SER A 130 18.53 -0.33 9.76
C SER A 130 17.60 -0.44 8.55
N GLY A 131 16.31 -0.70 8.76
CA GLY A 131 15.36 -0.92 7.67
C GLY A 131 14.24 0.10 7.60
N GLY A 132 13.46 0.00 6.53
CA GLY A 132 12.39 0.95 6.20
C GLY A 132 12.88 2.21 5.48
N LEU A 133 12.02 3.22 5.46
CA LEU A 133 12.29 4.54 4.89
C LEU A 133 12.51 5.53 6.03
N SER A 134 13.74 6.03 6.17
CA SER A 134 14.13 6.92 7.28
C SER A 134 13.28 8.19 7.40
N TRP A 135 12.65 8.62 6.30
CA TRP A 135 11.76 9.78 6.24
C TRP A 135 10.28 9.48 6.47
N LEU A 136 9.88 8.19 6.60
CA LEU A 136 8.49 7.78 6.86
C LEU A 136 8.41 6.83 8.06
N THR A 137 8.70 5.55 7.83
CA THR A 137 8.60 4.46 8.79
C THR A 137 9.90 3.68 8.76
N SER A 138 10.64 3.69 9.87
CA SER A 138 11.98 3.10 9.96
C SER A 138 12.30 2.57 11.35
N TYR A 139 13.25 1.64 11.40
CA TYR A 139 13.83 1.13 12.63
C TYR A 139 15.34 1.14 12.53
N ASN A 140 16.03 1.50 13.61
CA ASN A 140 17.47 1.35 13.73
C ASN A 140 17.80 0.46 14.93
N GLU A 141 18.71 -0.49 14.75
CA GLU A 141 19.32 -1.21 15.87
C GLU A 141 20.43 -0.35 16.48
N ILE A 142 20.32 -0.07 17.77
CA ILE A 142 21.31 0.73 18.52
C ILE A 142 22.40 -0.19 19.07
N ASN A 143 22.00 -1.34 19.60
CA ASN A 143 22.87 -2.43 20.03
C ASN A 143 22.06 -3.74 20.04
N LYS A 144 22.73 -4.84 20.39
CA LYS A 144 22.11 -6.16 20.46
C LYS A 144 20.84 -6.13 21.32
N ASP A 145 19.70 -6.33 20.66
CA ASP A 145 18.35 -6.31 21.21
C ASP A 145 17.79 -4.95 21.65
N TYR A 146 18.35 -3.82 21.21
CA TYR A 146 17.80 -2.49 21.48
C TYR A 146 17.60 -1.68 20.21
N TYR A 147 16.39 -1.17 20.01
CA TYR A 147 15.95 -0.56 18.77
C TYR A 147 15.35 0.83 19.02
N VAL A 148 15.50 1.71 18.03
CA VAL A 148 14.68 2.93 17.90
C VAL A 148 13.76 2.77 16.70
N LEU A 149 12.45 2.88 16.95
CA LEU A 149 11.40 2.78 15.96
C LEU A 149 10.83 4.17 15.70
N LYS A 150 10.57 4.52 14.44
CA LYS A 150 10.02 5.83 14.05
C LYS A 150 8.97 5.64 12.97
N SER A 151 7.78 6.24 13.15
CA SER A 151 6.74 6.24 12.12
C SER A 151 5.95 7.54 12.12
N TYR A 152 5.59 8.02 10.94
CA TYR A 152 4.44 8.91 10.75
C TYR A 152 3.15 8.08 10.68
N PRO A 153 1.98 8.69 10.99
CA PRO A 153 0.69 8.01 10.83
C PRO A 153 0.33 7.78 9.37
N ASP A 154 0.79 8.67 8.48
CA ASP A 154 0.46 8.62 7.05
C ASP A 154 1.55 9.30 6.20
N ALA A 155 1.41 9.29 4.87
CA ALA A 155 2.30 9.93 3.91
C ALA A 155 1.51 10.54 2.73
N ASP A 156 2.21 11.19 1.81
CA ASP A 156 1.67 11.47 0.49
C ASP A 156 1.60 10.22 -0.39
N PHE A 157 0.86 10.31 -1.51
CA PHE A 157 0.64 9.19 -2.44
C PHE A 157 1.93 8.49 -2.89
N TRP A 158 3.00 9.26 -3.12
CA TRP A 158 4.29 8.76 -3.60
C TRP A 158 5.23 8.27 -2.49
N LEU A 159 4.84 8.38 -1.22
CA LEU A 159 5.65 8.00 -0.06
C LEU A 159 6.98 8.80 0.02
N ASP A 160 6.94 10.07 -0.36
CA ASP A 160 8.08 10.99 -0.35
C ASP A 160 8.10 11.87 0.91
N LYS A 161 6.94 12.11 1.52
CA LYS A 161 6.78 12.97 2.70
C LYS A 161 5.75 12.41 3.68
N GLY A 162 6.15 12.29 4.95
CA GLY A 162 5.25 11.92 6.04
C GLY A 162 4.24 13.02 6.35
N ILE A 163 3.03 12.61 6.70
CA ILE A 163 1.92 13.47 7.12
C ILE A 163 1.63 13.22 8.59
N GLY A 164 1.36 14.28 9.35
CA GLY A 164 1.08 14.21 10.79
C GLY A 164 2.35 14.24 11.66
N LYS A 165 2.18 13.93 12.94
CA LYS A 165 3.28 13.94 13.93
C LYS A 165 4.02 12.61 13.88
N GLN A 166 5.34 12.63 13.76
CA GLN A 166 6.15 11.43 13.90
C GLN A 166 6.22 10.99 15.36
N LEU A 167 6.04 9.69 15.62
CA LEU A 167 6.30 9.07 16.91
C LEU A 167 7.65 8.34 16.91
N THR A 168 8.28 8.23 18.07
CA THR A 168 9.57 7.57 18.23
C THR A 168 9.60 6.74 19.51
N TRP A 169 9.84 5.44 19.40
CA TRP A 169 9.91 4.55 20.55
C TRP A 169 11.27 3.87 20.66
N TYR A 170 11.87 3.93 21.84
CA TYR A 170 13.12 3.22 22.17
C TYR A 170 12.77 1.98 22.99
N THR A 171 13.13 0.81 22.48
CA THR A 171 12.62 -0.43 23.06
C THR A 171 13.56 -1.61 22.87
N LYS A 172 13.43 -2.60 23.75
CA LYS A 172 14.08 -3.89 23.59
C LYS A 172 13.35 -4.74 22.55
N GLY A 173 14.07 -5.64 21.88
CA GLY A 173 13.50 -6.63 20.97
C GLY A 173 12.32 -7.38 21.61
N ASN A 174 11.18 -7.38 20.93
CA ASN A 174 9.96 -8.10 21.31
C ASN A 174 9.06 -8.30 20.08
N TYR A 175 7.93 -8.98 20.23
CA TYR A 175 7.03 -9.28 19.09
C TYR A 175 6.54 -8.01 18.37
N LYS A 176 6.21 -6.93 19.09
CA LYS A 176 5.81 -5.64 18.48
C LYS A 176 6.94 -5.03 17.64
N VAL A 177 8.20 -5.22 18.05
CA VAL A 177 9.35 -4.79 17.25
C VAL A 177 9.44 -5.58 15.94
N SER A 178 9.24 -6.89 15.99
CA SER A 178 9.23 -7.73 14.78
C SER A 178 8.10 -7.33 13.82
N ASP A 179 6.89 -7.08 14.34
CA ASP A 179 5.75 -6.61 13.54
C ASP A 179 6.03 -5.23 12.94
N PHE A 180 6.57 -4.30 13.74
CA PHE A 180 6.96 -2.98 13.26
C PHE A 180 8.02 -3.06 12.13
N LYS A 181 9.04 -3.91 12.28
CA LYS A 181 10.06 -4.14 11.25
C LYS A 181 9.42 -4.62 9.95
N ALA A 182 8.45 -5.54 10.03
CA ALA A 182 7.72 -6.03 8.86
C ALA A 182 6.95 -4.89 8.17
N TYR A 183 6.22 -4.06 8.91
CA TYR A 183 5.52 -2.90 8.33
C TYR A 183 6.48 -1.89 7.69
N ALA A 184 7.57 -1.56 8.37
CA ALA A 184 8.60 -0.65 7.83
C ALA A 184 9.20 -1.17 6.51
N ASN A 185 9.51 -2.47 6.46
CA ASN A 185 10.04 -3.11 5.25
C ASN A 185 9.00 -3.14 4.11
N THR A 186 7.71 -3.35 4.44
CA THR A 186 6.61 -3.26 3.46
C THR A 186 6.55 -1.86 2.84
N VAL A 187 6.57 -0.79 3.65
CA VAL A 187 6.58 0.60 3.16
C VAL A 187 7.76 0.85 2.22
N SER A 188 8.96 0.38 2.58
CA SER A 188 10.15 0.49 1.74
C SER A 188 10.05 -0.28 0.43
N SER A 189 9.46 -1.47 0.46
CA SER A 189 9.25 -2.28 -0.75
C SER A 189 8.24 -1.63 -1.68
N CYS A 190 7.10 -1.16 -1.15
CA CYS A 190 6.10 -0.43 -1.92
C CYS A 190 6.69 0.82 -2.58
N ARG A 191 7.51 1.61 -1.87
CA ARG A 191 8.21 2.76 -2.47
C ARG A 191 9.10 2.37 -3.65
N SER A 192 9.84 1.27 -3.52
CA SER A 192 10.71 0.76 -4.58
C SER A 192 9.89 0.33 -5.80
N SER A 193 8.75 -0.32 -5.57
CA SER A 193 7.79 -0.65 -6.63
C SER A 193 7.20 0.61 -7.28
N LEU A 194 6.86 1.65 -6.52
CA LEU A 194 6.36 2.92 -7.06
C LEU A 194 7.36 3.58 -8.01
N VAL A 195 8.67 3.57 -7.71
CA VAL A 195 9.70 4.09 -8.63
C VAL A 195 9.73 3.28 -9.93
N THR A 196 9.74 1.95 -9.79
CA THR A 196 9.87 1.02 -10.93
C THR A 196 8.65 1.11 -11.83
N LEU A 197 7.46 0.93 -11.26
CA LEU A 197 6.18 1.00 -11.97
C LEU A 197 5.92 2.41 -12.51
N GLY A 198 6.33 3.45 -11.79
CA GLY A 198 6.20 4.81 -12.26
C GLY A 198 7.01 5.07 -13.54
N SER A 199 8.21 4.49 -13.64
CA SER A 199 9.02 4.56 -14.86
C SER A 199 8.35 3.81 -16.01
N THR A 200 7.76 2.63 -15.75
CA THR A 200 6.99 1.87 -16.74
C THR A 200 5.78 2.66 -17.23
N LEU A 201 4.95 3.18 -16.32
CA LEU A 201 3.74 3.91 -16.68
C LEU A 201 4.08 5.19 -17.46
N ALA A 202 5.13 5.92 -17.05
CA ALA A 202 5.59 7.10 -17.76
C ALA A 202 5.93 6.79 -19.22
N ALA A 203 6.59 5.65 -19.47
CA ALA A 203 6.88 5.17 -20.82
C ALA A 203 5.62 4.75 -21.59
N GLU A 204 4.67 4.06 -20.94
CA GLU A 204 3.41 3.61 -21.55
C GLU A 204 2.53 4.77 -22.04
N ILE A 205 2.50 5.88 -21.28
CA ILE A 205 1.68 7.06 -21.62
C ILE A 205 2.48 8.17 -22.32
N GLY A 206 3.78 7.97 -22.55
CA GLY A 206 4.65 8.93 -23.23
C GLY A 206 4.84 10.25 -22.49
N THR A 207 4.81 10.25 -21.15
CA THR A 207 5.06 11.45 -20.34
C THR A 207 6.45 11.46 -19.75
N ALA A 208 7.05 12.65 -19.64
CA ALA A 208 8.31 12.85 -18.92
C ALA A 208 8.13 12.94 -17.40
N VAL A 209 6.94 13.33 -16.94
CA VAL A 209 6.62 13.52 -15.51
C VAL A 209 5.34 12.78 -15.18
N LEU A 210 5.42 11.89 -14.20
CA LEU A 210 4.27 11.15 -13.68
C LEU A 210 3.74 11.82 -12.41
N THR A 211 2.47 12.21 -12.43
CA THR A 211 1.74 12.81 -11.29
C THR A 211 0.62 11.88 -10.81
N VAL A 212 0.06 12.15 -9.62
CA VAL A 212 -1.08 11.37 -9.11
C VAL A 212 -2.27 11.47 -10.06
N GLU A 213 -2.48 12.65 -10.65
CA GLU A 213 -3.48 12.86 -11.69
C GLU A 213 -3.28 11.93 -12.89
N THR A 214 -2.06 11.79 -13.40
CA THR A 214 -1.79 10.89 -14.54
C THR A 214 -2.08 9.42 -14.21
N VAL A 215 -1.85 8.99 -12.97
CA VAL A 215 -2.19 7.63 -12.51
C VAL A 215 -3.71 7.44 -12.53
N ILE A 216 -4.46 8.37 -11.93
CA ILE A 216 -5.92 8.29 -11.88
C ILE A 216 -6.53 8.35 -13.29
N GLY A 217 -6.02 9.26 -14.13
CA GLY A 217 -6.42 9.38 -15.52
C GLY A 217 -6.17 8.10 -16.33
N ALA A 218 -5.02 7.46 -16.14
CA ALA A 218 -4.70 6.18 -16.79
C ALA A 218 -5.63 5.05 -16.33
N ILE A 219 -5.97 4.98 -15.04
CA ILE A 219 -6.98 4.02 -14.53
C ILE A 219 -8.32 4.24 -15.24
N ALA A 220 -8.78 5.49 -15.29
CA ALA A 220 -10.08 5.86 -15.88
C ALA A 220 -10.14 5.64 -17.40
N ALA A 221 -9.02 5.80 -18.10
CA ALA A 221 -8.95 5.56 -19.54
C ALA A 221 -8.99 4.06 -19.91
N GLY A 222 -8.63 3.17 -18.98
CA GLY A 222 -8.55 1.74 -19.24
C GLY A 222 -7.34 1.32 -20.09
N GLY A 223 -7.40 0.13 -20.69
CA GLY A 223 -6.31 -0.41 -21.51
C GLY A 223 -5.10 -0.93 -20.72
N ALA A 224 -3.95 -1.02 -21.39
CA ALA A 224 -2.72 -1.60 -20.82
C ALA A 224 -2.14 -0.72 -19.70
N ALA A 225 -2.06 0.60 -19.92
CA ALA A 225 -1.52 1.54 -18.92
C ALA A 225 -2.34 1.56 -17.62
N ALA A 226 -3.65 1.29 -17.70
CA ALA A 226 -4.50 1.15 -16.52
C ALA A 226 -4.08 -0.01 -15.60
N ILE A 227 -3.43 -1.05 -16.13
CA ILE A 227 -2.92 -2.17 -15.31
C ILE A 227 -1.81 -1.65 -14.40
N THR A 228 -0.79 -1.02 -14.98
CA THR A 228 0.34 -0.44 -14.24
C THR A 228 -0.14 0.64 -13.26
N ALA A 229 -1.07 1.49 -13.68
CA ALA A 229 -1.64 2.54 -12.83
C ALA A 229 -2.43 1.98 -11.63
N ARG A 230 -3.20 0.90 -11.82
CA ARG A 230 -3.86 0.19 -10.72
C ARG A 230 -2.86 -0.44 -9.75
N GLU A 231 -1.76 -0.99 -10.25
CA GLU A 231 -0.71 -1.51 -9.38
C GLU A 231 -0.05 -0.39 -8.57
N ILE A 232 0.31 0.74 -9.19
CA ILE A 232 0.83 1.93 -8.49
C ILE A 232 -0.11 2.36 -7.36
N TYR A 233 -1.39 2.52 -7.67
CA TYR A 233 -2.41 2.87 -6.68
C TYR A 233 -2.47 1.84 -5.53
N SER A 234 -2.41 0.55 -5.86
CA SER A 234 -2.42 -0.53 -4.87
C SER A 234 -1.17 -0.53 -3.99
N GLN A 235 0.01 -0.23 -4.53
CA GLN A 235 1.25 -0.11 -3.76
C GLN A 235 1.20 1.08 -2.80
N SER A 236 0.69 2.22 -3.27
CA SER A 236 0.48 3.42 -2.44
C SER A 236 -0.44 3.10 -1.26
N THR A 237 -1.66 2.60 -1.52
CA THR A 237 -2.62 2.23 -0.46
C THR A 237 -2.09 1.19 0.53
N THR A 238 -1.34 0.19 0.04
CA THR A 238 -0.73 -0.84 0.91
C THR A 238 0.32 -0.25 1.84
N ALA A 239 1.12 0.71 1.37
CA ALA A 239 2.06 1.42 2.23
C ALA A 239 1.35 2.29 3.26
N HIS A 240 0.28 3.01 2.90
CA HIS A 240 -0.54 3.77 3.85
C HIS A 240 -1.11 2.87 4.96
N GLU A 241 -1.66 1.69 4.62
CA GLU A 241 -2.12 0.70 5.61
C GLU A 241 -0.96 0.24 6.52
N ALA A 242 0.22 -0.06 5.95
CA ALA A 242 1.38 -0.48 6.73
C ALA A 242 1.91 0.63 7.65
N MET A 243 1.91 1.89 7.20
CA MET A 243 2.28 3.04 8.01
C MET A 243 1.32 3.22 9.19
N ALA A 244 0.00 3.13 8.95
CA ALA A 244 -1.00 3.22 9.99
C ALA A 244 -0.83 2.12 11.05
N ASN A 245 -0.58 0.88 10.63
CA ASN A 245 -0.33 -0.24 11.55
C ASN A 245 0.98 -0.05 12.34
N ALA A 246 2.05 0.39 11.68
CA ALA A 246 3.32 0.70 12.35
C ALA A 246 3.16 1.83 13.37
N TYR A 247 2.37 2.85 13.03
CA TYR A 247 2.10 3.98 13.91
C TYR A 247 1.26 3.58 15.12
N SER A 248 0.22 2.76 14.94
CA SER A 248 -0.60 2.22 16.03
C SER A 248 0.24 1.44 17.05
N ILE A 249 1.24 0.67 16.62
CA ILE A 249 2.21 0.03 17.55
C ILE A 249 2.93 1.06 18.42
N LEU A 250 3.27 2.23 17.86
CA LEU A 250 3.93 3.29 18.61
C LEU A 250 2.96 4.01 19.54
N GLU A 251 1.72 4.29 19.10
CA GLU A 251 0.69 4.89 19.95
C GLU A 251 0.40 4.05 21.20
N ASP A 252 0.28 2.73 21.04
CA ASP A 252 0.09 1.78 22.15
C ASP A 252 1.27 1.73 23.15
N ALA A 253 2.41 2.32 22.81
CA ALA A 253 3.60 2.36 23.64
C ALA A 253 3.72 3.66 24.47
N TYR A 254 2.91 4.68 24.17
CA TYR A 254 2.82 5.94 24.92
C TYR A 254 1.66 5.93 25.91
#